data_AF-A0A0B7FF93-F1
#
_entry.id   AF-A0A0B7FF93-F1
#
_cell.length_a   1.000
_cell.length_b   1.000
_cell.length_c   1.000
_cell.angle_alpha   90.00
_cell.angle_beta   90.00
_cell.angle_gamma   90.00
#
_symmetry.space_group_name_H-M   'P 1'
#
loop_
_entity.id
_entity.type
_entity.pdbx_description
1 polymer ?
#
loop_
_entity_poly.entity_id
_entity_poly.type
_entity_poly.pdbx_seq_one_letter_code
_entity_poly.pdbx_strand_id
1 'polypeptide(L)'
;MGIAKQTCEGVKKDLKESKSSSRDIDVFRWATVAALELVGEAGLGYSFNSFTGERNEYNVAIKSVMQFVSKMGPFMKLLPYVAHIGTPSIRRWILKHIPINDIQQLQYAVKIQNEQADEVIRTRQALISSGNDLSMQAGRGRDIMTLLMKANEAEGSEFHVSRQEMVGHMNTFVFAGHETTSTAVARILDVLADQPRVQVKLRDEIRQYFEKDTNDIHYDGLLELPYLDGVVRETLRLHAPVAFLGRVCEEDTTIPLQYPVETPRGKLTSIPIKKGTRVFMGISASNRYSRIWGDRAREFLPERWIGAKSEEVVQPGTHISGVYSSM
;
A
#
# COMPACT_ATOMS: atom_id res chain seq x y z
N MET A 1 6.96 0.82 22.91
CA MET A 1 8.30 0.35 22.50
C MET A 1 8.22 0.16 20.99
N GLY A 2 8.93 0.97 20.20
CA GLY A 2 8.56 1.27 18.81
C GLY A 2 8.58 0.07 17.86
N ILE A 3 7.60 0.00 16.94
CA ILE A 3 7.43 -1.03 15.90
C ILE A 3 8.74 -1.30 15.12
N ALA A 4 9.49 -0.25 14.79
CA ALA A 4 10.78 -0.38 14.11
C ALA A 4 11.83 -1.16 14.94
N LYS A 5 11.85 -0.97 16.26
CA LYS A 5 12.78 -1.67 17.15
C LYS A 5 12.44 -3.16 17.24
N GLN A 6 11.16 -3.50 17.40
CA GLN A 6 10.69 -4.88 17.40
C GLN A 6 10.98 -5.60 16.08
N THR A 7 10.81 -4.88 14.96
CA THR A 7 11.18 -5.37 13.62
C THR A 7 12.68 -5.71 13.56
N CYS A 8 13.54 -4.79 13.99
CA CYS A 8 14.99 -5.01 14.03
C CYS A 8 15.41 -6.14 14.97
N GLU A 9 14.78 -6.26 16.14
CA GLU A 9 15.02 -7.35 17.09
C GLU A 9 14.64 -8.70 16.50
N GLY A 10 13.49 -8.76 15.83
CA GLY A 10 13.03 -9.93 15.09
C GLY A 10 14.01 -10.38 14.01
N VAL A 11 14.44 -9.45 13.15
CA VAL A 11 15.45 -9.72 12.11
C VAL A 11 16.77 -10.21 12.72
N LYS A 12 17.24 -9.58 13.81
CA LYS A 12 18.46 -10.01 14.52
C LYS A 12 18.32 -11.40 15.12
N LYS A 13 17.14 -11.76 15.60
CA LYS A 13 16.86 -13.11 16.12
C LYS A 13 16.97 -14.15 15.01
N ASP A 14 16.30 -13.92 13.88
CA ASP A 14 16.36 -14.84 12.73
C ASP A 14 17.80 -15.00 12.21
N LEU A 15 18.59 -13.92 12.18
CA LEU A 15 20.02 -13.98 11.80
C LEU A 15 20.87 -14.83 12.75
N LYS A 16 20.56 -14.82 14.05
CA LYS A 16 21.27 -15.63 15.05
C LYS A 16 20.87 -17.10 14.98
N GLU A 17 19.61 -17.37 14.69
CA GLU A 17 19.04 -18.72 14.66
C GLU A 17 19.24 -19.43 13.31
N SER A 18 19.59 -18.69 12.25
CA SER A 18 19.89 -19.25 10.93
C SER A 18 21.07 -20.22 10.99
N LYS A 19 20.77 -21.51 10.76
CA LYS A 19 21.75 -22.60 10.64
C LYS A 19 22.35 -22.73 9.23
N SER A 20 21.91 -21.90 8.28
CA SER A 20 22.40 -21.90 6.90
C SER A 20 23.85 -21.35 6.83
N SER A 21 24.66 -21.92 5.94
CA SER A 21 26.01 -21.44 5.61
C SER A 21 26.02 -20.05 4.96
N SER A 22 24.93 -19.63 4.31
CA SER A 22 24.77 -18.31 3.68
C SER A 22 24.13 -17.26 4.61
N ARG A 23 23.50 -17.66 5.73
CA ARG A 23 22.74 -16.79 6.65
C ARG A 23 21.65 -15.95 5.96
N ASP A 24 20.99 -16.51 4.94
CA ASP A 24 19.85 -15.87 4.30
C ASP A 24 18.63 -15.82 5.24
N ILE A 25 17.90 -14.69 5.22
CA ILE A 25 16.72 -14.48 6.05
C ILE A 25 15.57 -13.88 5.22
N ASP A 26 14.34 -14.24 5.57
CA ASP A 26 13.14 -13.64 4.98
C ASP A 26 12.75 -12.35 5.71
N VAL A 27 13.17 -11.20 5.17
CA VAL A 27 12.81 -9.87 5.69
C VAL A 27 11.38 -9.46 5.35
N PHE A 28 10.74 -10.08 4.35
CA PHE A 28 9.38 -9.72 3.94
C PHE A 28 8.37 -10.04 5.03
N ARG A 29 8.59 -11.12 5.77
CA ARG A 29 7.80 -11.45 6.96
C ARG A 29 7.81 -10.31 7.99
N TRP A 30 8.98 -9.76 8.30
CA TRP A 30 9.09 -8.68 9.29
C TRP A 30 8.54 -7.35 8.77
N ALA A 31 8.74 -7.03 7.49
CA ALA A 31 8.14 -5.87 6.85
C ALA A 31 6.59 -5.94 6.86
N THR A 32 6.04 -7.15 6.68
CA THR A 32 4.59 -7.42 6.78
C THR A 32 4.05 -7.08 8.16
N VAL A 33 4.65 -7.66 9.20
CA VAL A 33 4.26 -7.43 10.60
C VAL A 33 4.36 -5.95 10.96
N ALA A 34 5.45 -5.30 10.57
CA ALA A 34 5.66 -3.88 10.84
C ALA A 34 4.60 -3.00 10.16
N ALA A 35 4.31 -3.24 8.89
CA ALA A 35 3.32 -2.46 8.15
C ALA A 35 1.90 -2.64 8.72
N LEU A 36 1.53 -3.84 9.19
CA LEU A 36 0.25 -4.07 9.83
C LEU A 36 0.13 -3.30 11.16
N GLU A 37 1.15 -3.34 12.01
CA GLU A 37 1.14 -2.57 13.26
C GLU A 37 1.13 -1.07 13.00
N LEU A 38 1.88 -0.58 11.99
CA LEU A 38 1.91 0.86 11.67
C LEU A 38 0.54 1.37 11.21
N VAL A 39 -0.14 0.65 10.30
CA VAL A 39 -1.48 1.06 9.86
C VAL A 39 -2.51 0.89 10.98
N GLY A 40 -2.37 -0.13 11.82
CA GLY A 40 -3.20 -0.33 13.00
C GLY A 40 -3.07 0.82 13.99
N GLU A 41 -1.85 1.11 14.45
CA GLU A 41 -1.63 2.12 15.48
C GLU A 41 -1.90 3.52 14.96
N ALA A 42 -1.35 3.91 13.81
CA ALA A 42 -1.45 5.27 13.30
C ALA A 42 -2.79 5.54 12.58
N GLY A 43 -3.30 4.55 11.84
CA GLY A 43 -4.51 4.70 11.04
C GLY A 43 -5.80 4.34 11.79
N LEU A 44 -5.76 3.33 12.66
CA LEU A 44 -6.98 2.78 13.29
C LEU A 44 -7.04 2.96 14.82
N GLY A 45 -5.94 3.43 15.42
CA GLY A 45 -5.83 3.51 16.87
C GLY A 45 -5.91 2.14 17.56
N TYR A 46 -5.38 1.09 16.92
CA TYR A 46 -5.46 -0.30 17.39
C TYR A 46 -4.16 -1.06 17.12
N SER A 47 -3.62 -1.77 18.11
CA SER A 47 -2.48 -2.69 17.89
C SER A 47 -2.98 -4.10 17.65
N PHE A 48 -2.48 -4.74 16.59
CA PHE A 48 -2.81 -6.14 16.26
C PHE A 48 -1.93 -7.13 17.03
N ASN A 49 -0.99 -6.64 17.86
CA ASN A 49 0.01 -7.44 18.59
C ASN A 49 0.77 -8.44 17.70
N SER A 50 1.01 -8.06 16.43
CA SER A 50 1.50 -8.96 15.37
C SER A 50 2.92 -9.48 15.60
N PHE A 51 3.67 -8.92 16.55
CA PHE A 51 5.03 -9.35 16.92
C PHE A 51 5.07 -10.52 17.92
N THR A 52 3.95 -10.89 18.58
CA THR A 52 3.93 -11.92 19.64
C THR A 52 3.97 -13.36 19.12
N GLY A 53 4.08 -13.57 17.80
CA GLY A 53 4.44 -14.85 17.20
C GLY A 53 3.29 -15.80 16.93
N GLU A 54 2.06 -15.47 17.33
CA GLU A 54 0.89 -16.11 16.74
C GLU A 54 0.81 -15.63 15.28
N ARG A 55 0.94 -16.55 14.33
CA ARG A 55 0.56 -16.27 12.94
C ARG A 55 -0.91 -15.87 12.99
N ASN A 56 -1.16 -14.57 13.08
CA ASN A 56 -2.50 -14.04 13.16
C ASN A 56 -3.22 -14.51 11.90
N GLU A 57 -4.26 -15.34 12.04
CA GLU A 57 -5.05 -15.84 10.91
C GLU A 57 -5.52 -14.67 10.03
N TYR A 58 -5.69 -13.49 10.64
CA TYR A 58 -5.94 -12.22 9.97
C TYR A 58 -4.87 -11.80 8.95
N ASN A 59 -3.58 -11.94 9.28
CA ASN A 59 -2.48 -11.59 8.37
C ASN A 59 -2.48 -12.44 7.09
N VAL A 60 -2.81 -13.72 7.24
CA VAL A 60 -2.96 -14.64 6.11
C VAL A 60 -4.23 -14.31 5.34
N ALA A 61 -5.34 -14.12 6.04
CA ALA A 61 -6.63 -13.79 5.45
C ALA A 61 -6.55 -12.53 4.58
N ILE A 62 -5.99 -11.44 5.09
CA ILE A 62 -5.98 -10.15 4.37
C ILE A 62 -5.17 -10.20 3.07
N LYS A 63 -4.03 -10.90 3.05
CA LYS A 63 -3.22 -11.09 1.83
C LYS A 63 -3.88 -12.04 0.84
N SER A 64 -4.66 -12.99 1.33
CA SER A 64 -5.23 -14.05 0.50
C SER A 64 -6.42 -13.59 -0.36
N VAL A 65 -7.18 -12.57 0.08
CA VAL A 65 -8.38 -12.09 -0.62
C VAL A 65 -8.09 -11.74 -2.08
N MET A 66 -7.06 -10.91 -2.33
CA MET A 66 -6.72 -10.51 -3.70
C MET A 66 -6.17 -11.66 -4.55
N GLN A 67 -5.46 -12.60 -3.93
CA GLN A 67 -4.97 -13.80 -4.61
C GLN A 67 -6.14 -14.67 -5.08
N PHE A 68 -7.14 -14.87 -4.22
CA PHE A 68 -8.35 -15.62 -4.58
C PHE A 68 -9.17 -14.87 -5.64
N VAL A 69 -9.39 -13.56 -5.49
CA VAL A 69 -10.06 -12.71 -6.49
C VAL A 69 -9.39 -12.82 -7.87
N SER A 70 -8.06 -12.82 -7.91
CA SER A 70 -7.29 -12.94 -9.16
C SER A 70 -7.45 -14.32 -9.82
N LYS A 71 -7.50 -15.40 -9.02
CA LYS A 71 -7.75 -16.77 -9.52
C LYS A 71 -9.15 -16.94 -10.11
N MET A 72 -10.11 -16.14 -9.65
CA MET A 72 -11.50 -16.17 -10.13
C MET A 72 -11.73 -15.39 -11.45
N GLY A 73 -10.68 -15.07 -12.21
CA GLY A 73 -10.74 -14.23 -13.42
C GLY A 73 -11.93 -14.48 -14.37
N PRO A 74 -12.29 -15.72 -14.76
CA PRO A 74 -13.47 -15.98 -15.59
C PRO A 74 -14.79 -15.67 -14.88
N PHE A 75 -14.92 -16.01 -13.60
CA PHE A 75 -16.11 -15.75 -12.78
C PHE A 75 -16.31 -14.26 -12.51
N MET A 76 -15.22 -13.52 -12.30
CA MET A 76 -15.27 -12.06 -12.10
C MET A 76 -15.86 -11.30 -13.29
N LYS A 77 -15.78 -11.86 -14.51
CA LYS A 77 -16.45 -11.28 -15.71
C LYS A 77 -17.96 -11.49 -15.69
N LEU A 78 -18.44 -12.55 -15.05
CA LEU A 78 -19.87 -12.84 -14.88
C LEU A 78 -20.47 -12.06 -13.71
N LEU A 79 -19.64 -11.69 -12.73
CA LEU A 79 -20.05 -11.03 -11.48
C LEU A 79 -20.99 -9.83 -11.70
N PRO A 80 -20.74 -8.87 -12.63
CA PRO A 80 -21.65 -7.74 -12.83
C PRO A 80 -23.07 -8.16 -13.26
N TYR A 81 -23.19 -9.25 -14.01
CA TYR A 81 -24.47 -9.75 -14.51
C TYR A 81 -25.23 -10.54 -13.44
N VAL A 82 -24.52 -11.28 -12.59
CA VAL A 82 -25.12 -12.15 -11.55
C VAL A 82 -25.21 -11.47 -10.19
N ALA A 83 -24.42 -10.42 -9.94
CA ALA A 83 -24.40 -9.72 -8.67
C ALA A 83 -25.76 -9.13 -8.35
N HIS A 84 -26.53 -8.64 -9.31
CA HIS A 84 -27.85 -8.06 -9.03
C HIS A 84 -29.00 -9.07 -9.05
N ILE A 85 -28.72 -10.37 -9.25
CA ILE A 85 -29.76 -11.40 -9.30
C ILE A 85 -30.09 -11.88 -7.89
N GLY A 86 -31.37 -11.76 -7.52
CA GLY A 86 -31.92 -12.24 -6.25
C GLY A 86 -31.57 -11.35 -5.05
N THR A 87 -31.97 -11.80 -3.85
CA THR A 87 -31.71 -11.07 -2.61
C THR A 87 -30.29 -11.31 -2.09
N PRO A 88 -29.70 -10.40 -1.28
CA PRO A 88 -28.42 -10.63 -0.62
C PRO A 88 -28.34 -11.95 0.16
N SER A 89 -29.44 -12.38 0.77
CA SER A 89 -29.52 -13.64 1.51
C SER A 89 -29.46 -14.85 0.58
N ILE A 90 -30.16 -14.81 -0.56
CA ILE A 90 -30.09 -15.88 -1.57
C ILE A 90 -28.68 -15.98 -2.14
N ARG A 91 -28.03 -14.86 -2.51
CA ARG A 91 -26.65 -14.87 -3.02
C ARG A 91 -25.66 -15.48 -2.01
N ARG A 92 -25.76 -15.09 -0.73
CA ARG A 92 -24.92 -15.66 0.34
C ARG A 92 -25.17 -17.16 0.52
N TRP A 93 -26.43 -17.59 0.47
CA TRP A 93 -26.78 -19.00 0.52
C TRP A 93 -26.18 -19.76 -0.66
N ILE A 94 -26.31 -19.26 -1.89
CA ILE A 94 -25.71 -19.87 -3.09
C ILE A 94 -24.20 -20.02 -2.92
N LEU A 95 -23.50 -18.93 -2.57
CA LEU A 95 -22.04 -18.95 -2.42
C LEU A 95 -21.58 -19.96 -1.35
N LYS A 96 -22.33 -20.13 -0.26
CA LYS A 96 -22.04 -21.13 0.79
C LYS A 96 -22.16 -22.57 0.29
N HIS A 97 -23.02 -22.84 -0.69
CA HIS A 97 -23.26 -24.20 -1.19
C HIS A 97 -22.50 -24.53 -2.47
N ILE A 98 -21.83 -23.56 -3.11
CA ILE A 98 -20.99 -23.81 -4.28
C ILE A 98 -19.69 -24.52 -3.83
N PRO A 99 -19.42 -25.77 -4.27
CA PRO A 99 -18.27 -26.56 -3.83
C PRO A 99 -16.98 -26.18 -4.57
N ILE A 100 -16.73 -24.88 -4.80
CA ILE A 100 -15.50 -24.39 -5.42
C ILE A 100 -14.56 -23.95 -4.30
N ASN A 101 -13.40 -24.61 -4.19
CA ASN A 101 -12.44 -24.38 -3.12
C ASN A 101 -12.03 -22.90 -3.01
N ASP A 102 -11.69 -22.25 -4.13
CA ASP A 102 -11.29 -20.84 -4.11
C ASP A 102 -12.41 -19.89 -3.62
N ILE A 103 -13.69 -20.21 -3.88
CA ILE A 103 -14.82 -19.43 -3.37
C ILE A 103 -14.97 -19.63 -1.87
N GLN A 104 -14.86 -20.87 -1.39
CA GLN A 104 -14.94 -21.18 0.05
C GLN A 104 -13.79 -20.54 0.83
N GLN A 105 -12.58 -20.59 0.28
CA GLN A 105 -11.40 -19.92 0.85
C GLN A 105 -11.55 -18.40 0.86
N LEU A 106 -12.09 -17.81 -0.21
CA LEU A 106 -12.43 -16.38 -0.22
C LEU A 106 -13.46 -16.04 0.85
N GLN A 107 -14.54 -16.83 0.98
CA GLN A 107 -15.55 -16.60 2.01
C GLN A 107 -14.97 -16.68 3.42
N TYR A 108 -14.08 -17.64 3.67
CA TYR A 108 -13.37 -17.76 4.93
C TYR A 108 -12.50 -16.54 5.21
N ALA A 109 -11.69 -16.12 4.23
CA ALA A 109 -10.82 -14.95 4.37
C ALA A 109 -11.62 -13.66 4.62
N VAL A 110 -12.71 -13.44 3.88
CA VAL A 110 -13.61 -12.28 4.07
C VAL A 110 -14.29 -12.33 5.44
N LYS A 111 -14.67 -13.52 5.92
CA LYS A 111 -15.24 -13.68 7.27
C LYS A 111 -14.26 -13.23 8.35
N ILE A 112 -13.03 -13.78 8.33
CA ILE A 112 -11.98 -13.41 9.29
C ILE A 112 -11.68 -11.91 9.21
N GLN A 113 -11.61 -11.36 8.00
CA GLN A 113 -11.36 -9.94 7.79
C GLN A 113 -12.45 -9.06 8.43
N ASN A 114 -13.72 -9.40 8.21
CA ASN A 114 -14.85 -8.65 8.78
C ASN A 114 -14.95 -8.82 10.30
N GLU A 115 -14.71 -10.02 10.84
CA GLU A 115 -14.73 -10.27 12.29
C GLU A 115 -13.66 -9.43 13.00
N GLN A 116 -12.44 -9.40 12.46
CA GLN A 116 -11.37 -8.55 12.99
C GLN A 116 -11.73 -7.07 12.87
N ALA A 117 -12.31 -6.65 11.75
CA ALA A 117 -12.70 -5.27 11.56
C ALA A 117 -13.77 -4.82 12.57
N ASP A 118 -14.76 -5.67 12.81
CA ASP A 118 -15.79 -5.44 13.80
C ASP A 118 -15.24 -5.37 15.23
N GLU A 119 -14.25 -6.20 15.55
CA GLU A 119 -13.57 -6.17 16.85
C GLU A 119 -12.86 -4.83 17.08
N VAL A 120 -12.08 -4.36 16.11
CA VAL A 120 -11.37 -3.08 16.20
C VAL A 120 -12.35 -1.92 16.32
N ILE A 121 -13.40 -1.91 15.49
CA ILE A 121 -14.43 -0.87 15.55
C ILE A 121 -15.10 -0.85 16.92
N ARG A 122 -15.50 -2.01 17.44
CA ARG A 122 -16.14 -2.12 18.77
C ARG A 122 -15.20 -1.65 19.88
N THR A 123 -13.95 -2.07 19.84
CA THR A 123 -12.93 -1.71 20.83
C THR A 123 -12.70 -0.21 20.84
N ARG A 124 -12.59 0.39 19.65
CA ARG A 124 -12.37 1.83 19.51
C ARG A 124 -13.58 2.64 19.93
N GLN A 125 -14.78 2.22 19.54
CA GLN A 125 -16.03 2.87 19.96
C GLN A 125 -16.16 2.87 21.49
N ALA A 126 -15.89 1.74 22.15
CA ALA A 126 -15.95 1.65 23.61
C ALA A 126 -14.97 2.63 24.29
N LEU A 127 -13.76 2.80 23.74
CA LEU A 127 -12.80 3.78 24.24
C LEU A 127 -13.29 5.22 24.05
N ILE A 128 -13.85 5.56 22.89
CA ILE A 128 -14.39 6.89 22.62
C ILE A 128 -15.55 7.20 23.57
N SER A 129 -16.51 6.28 23.69
CA SER A 129 -17.69 6.44 24.54
C SER A 129 -17.37 6.45 26.03
N SER A 130 -16.23 5.90 26.45
CA SER A 130 -15.77 5.98 27.85
C SER A 130 -15.37 7.40 28.28
N GLY A 131 -15.17 8.33 27.34
CA GLY A 131 -14.74 9.70 27.62
C GLY A 131 -13.30 9.82 28.14
N ASN A 132 -12.56 8.71 28.17
CA ASN A 132 -11.18 8.68 28.62
C ASN A 132 -10.24 9.45 27.68
N ASP A 133 -9.16 9.98 28.24
CA ASP A 133 -8.07 10.54 27.45
C ASP A 133 -7.42 9.44 26.59
N LEU A 134 -7.48 9.64 25.27
CA LEU A 134 -6.91 8.72 24.28
C LEU A 134 -5.42 9.01 24.01
N SER A 135 -4.81 10.02 24.64
CA SER A 135 -3.41 10.41 24.43
C SER A 135 -2.41 9.26 24.65
N MET A 136 -2.73 8.36 25.59
CA MET A 136 -1.93 7.17 25.93
C MET A 136 -2.29 5.94 25.11
N GLN A 137 -3.36 6.01 24.30
CA GLN A 137 -3.80 4.91 23.44
C GLN A 137 -3.13 4.98 22.07
N ALA A 138 -3.13 3.86 21.36
CA ALA A 138 -2.75 3.83 19.95
C ALA A 138 -3.55 4.90 19.16
N GLY A 139 -2.87 5.57 18.23
CA GLY A 139 -3.43 6.66 17.43
C GLY A 139 -3.63 7.99 18.18
N ARG A 140 -3.41 8.03 19.50
CA ARG A 140 -3.54 9.23 20.36
C ARG A 140 -4.86 10.00 20.19
N GLY A 141 -5.92 9.29 19.80
CA GLY A 141 -7.24 9.87 19.50
C GLY A 141 -7.32 10.72 18.23
N ARG A 142 -6.28 10.71 17.38
CA ARG A 142 -6.18 11.46 16.12
C ARG A 142 -6.05 10.56 14.89
N ASP A 143 -6.19 9.25 15.07
CA ASP A 143 -6.24 8.27 13.98
C ASP A 143 -7.52 8.42 13.14
N ILE A 144 -7.46 7.91 11.91
CA ILE A 144 -8.50 8.07 10.89
C ILE A 144 -9.83 7.49 11.37
N MET A 145 -9.82 6.31 12.01
CA MET A 145 -11.07 5.69 12.50
C MET A 145 -11.71 6.48 13.64
N THR A 146 -10.91 7.03 14.55
CA THR A 146 -11.44 7.89 15.62
C THR A 146 -12.07 9.16 15.05
N LEU A 147 -11.42 9.79 14.08
CA LEU A 147 -11.97 10.97 13.41
C LEU A 147 -13.25 10.63 12.64
N LEU A 148 -13.28 9.49 11.95
CA LEU A 148 -14.45 9.01 11.22
C LEU A 148 -15.64 8.76 12.16
N MET A 149 -15.42 8.06 13.28
CA MET A 149 -16.47 7.78 14.28
C MET A 149 -16.99 9.07 14.92
N LYS A 150 -16.10 9.99 15.30
CA LYS A 150 -16.50 11.28 15.88
C LYS A 150 -17.30 12.13 14.88
N ALA A 151 -16.89 12.17 13.61
CA ALA A 151 -17.61 12.89 12.56
C ALA A 151 -18.99 12.25 12.28
N ASN A 152 -19.09 10.93 12.37
CA ASN A 152 -20.34 10.18 12.21
C ASN A 152 -21.33 10.38 13.36
N GLU A 153 -20.84 10.65 14.57
CA GLU A 153 -21.65 10.88 15.78
C GLU A 153 -21.88 12.37 16.10
N ALA A 154 -21.27 13.28 15.33
CA ALA A 154 -21.39 14.71 15.57
C ALA A 154 -22.83 15.20 15.36
N GLU A 155 -23.31 16.04 16.29
CA GLU A 155 -24.64 16.65 16.19
C GLU A 155 -24.76 17.49 14.91
N GLY A 156 -25.81 17.24 14.12
CA GLY A 156 -26.03 17.92 12.84
C GLY A 156 -25.13 17.45 11.69
N SER A 157 -24.40 16.33 11.83
CA SER A 157 -23.57 15.80 10.76
C SER A 157 -24.40 15.38 9.54
N GLU A 158 -24.03 15.85 8.35
CA GLU A 158 -24.56 15.31 7.09
C GLU A 158 -23.85 14.00 6.70
N PHE A 159 -22.75 13.67 7.39
CA PHE A 159 -21.93 12.50 7.11
C PHE A 159 -22.34 11.33 8.02
N HIS A 160 -23.08 10.39 7.45
CA HIS A 160 -23.51 9.18 8.13
C HIS A 160 -23.04 7.94 7.38
N VAL A 161 -22.25 7.12 8.06
CA VAL A 161 -21.67 5.87 7.59
C VAL A 161 -22.24 4.74 8.44
N SER A 162 -22.88 3.77 7.80
CA SER A 162 -23.39 2.60 8.47
C SER A 162 -22.27 1.75 9.07
N ARG A 163 -22.61 0.87 10.01
CA ARG A 163 -21.64 -0.08 10.58
C ARG A 163 -20.96 -0.95 9.50
N GLN A 164 -21.69 -1.35 8.46
CA GLN A 164 -21.13 -2.14 7.37
C GLN A 164 -20.14 -1.34 6.51
N GLU A 165 -20.43 -0.06 6.28
CA GLU A 165 -19.51 0.82 5.55
C GLU A 165 -18.25 1.13 6.39
N MET A 166 -18.37 1.29 7.71
CA MET A 166 -17.20 1.41 8.60
C MET A 166 -16.29 0.17 8.53
N VAL A 167 -16.87 -1.04 8.53
CA VAL A 167 -16.12 -2.28 8.31
C VAL A 167 -15.43 -2.27 6.94
N GLY A 168 -16.13 -1.83 5.90
CA GLY A 168 -15.57 -1.67 4.56
C GLY A 168 -14.39 -0.69 4.50
N HIS A 169 -14.51 0.48 5.12
CA HIS A 169 -13.43 1.46 5.21
C HIS A 169 -12.23 0.93 5.97
N MET A 170 -12.45 0.29 7.12
CA MET A 170 -11.36 -0.31 7.89
C MET A 170 -10.61 -1.36 7.07
N ASN A 171 -11.33 -2.29 6.43
CA ASN A 171 -10.74 -3.31 5.57
C ASN A 171 -9.91 -2.69 4.44
N THR A 172 -10.41 -1.60 3.85
CA THR A 172 -9.71 -0.86 2.80
C THR A 172 -8.43 -0.22 3.32
N PHE A 173 -8.45 0.45 4.48
CA PHE A 173 -7.27 1.08 5.06
C PHE A 173 -6.20 0.08 5.43
N VAL A 174 -6.56 -1.03 6.09
CA VAL A 174 -5.58 -2.07 6.42
C VAL A 174 -5.00 -2.64 5.14
N PHE A 175 -5.83 -3.05 4.18
CA PHE A 175 -5.36 -3.64 2.92
C PHE A 175 -4.40 -2.69 2.18
N ALA A 176 -4.83 -1.44 1.96
CA ALA A 176 -4.06 -0.47 1.19
C ALA A 176 -2.75 -0.08 1.89
N GLY A 177 -2.77 0.12 3.22
CA GLY A 177 -1.59 0.56 3.98
C GLY A 177 -0.61 -0.56 4.33
N HIS A 178 -1.09 -1.79 4.47
CA HIS A 178 -0.27 -2.94 4.89
C HIS A 178 0.49 -3.58 3.72
N GLU A 179 -0.21 -3.99 2.66
CA GLU A 179 0.39 -4.80 1.61
C GLU A 179 1.37 -4.00 0.75
N THR A 180 1.01 -2.76 0.41
CA THR A 180 1.86 -1.88 -0.42
C THR A 180 3.14 -1.48 0.31
N THR A 181 3.03 -1.07 1.58
CA THR A 181 4.17 -0.63 2.41
C THR A 181 5.10 -1.79 2.73
N SER A 182 4.57 -2.96 3.11
CA SER A 182 5.42 -4.14 3.37
C SER A 182 6.19 -4.58 2.12
N THR A 183 5.55 -4.54 0.95
CA THR A 183 6.20 -4.81 -0.34
C THR A 183 7.29 -3.78 -0.67
N ALA A 184 7.01 -2.49 -0.45
CA ALA A 184 7.98 -1.42 -0.69
C ALA A 184 9.20 -1.56 0.22
N VAL A 185 9.00 -1.73 1.54
CA VAL A 185 10.09 -1.86 2.52
C VAL A 185 10.95 -3.09 2.23
N ALA A 186 10.32 -4.24 1.97
CA ALA A 186 11.08 -5.44 1.64
C ALA A 186 11.89 -5.27 0.35
N ARG A 187 11.34 -4.57 -0.65
CA ARG A 187 12.05 -4.27 -1.89
C ARG A 187 13.20 -3.28 -1.69
N ILE A 188 13.04 -2.27 -0.82
CA ILE A 188 14.13 -1.36 -0.47
C ILE A 188 15.29 -2.18 0.13
N LEU A 189 15.01 -3.08 1.07
CA LEU A 189 16.04 -3.91 1.69
C LEU A 189 16.74 -4.84 0.68
N ASP A 190 15.97 -5.44 -0.22
CA ASP A 190 16.47 -6.28 -1.33
C ASP A 190 17.41 -5.50 -2.25
N VAL A 191 16.98 -4.33 -2.75
CA VAL A 191 17.81 -3.48 -3.61
C VAL A 191 19.07 -3.00 -2.89
N LEU A 192 18.98 -2.66 -1.61
CA LEU A 192 20.13 -2.23 -0.81
C LEU A 192 21.13 -3.38 -0.58
N ALA A 193 20.68 -4.63 -0.50
CA ALA A 193 21.55 -5.80 -0.42
C ALA A 193 22.38 -5.97 -1.70
N ASP A 194 21.76 -5.70 -2.86
CA ASP A 194 22.42 -5.76 -4.18
C ASP A 194 23.24 -4.51 -4.52
N GLN A 195 23.11 -3.42 -3.75
CA GLN A 195 23.79 -2.14 -3.98
C GLN A 195 24.63 -1.68 -2.78
N PRO A 196 25.78 -2.34 -2.47
CA PRO A 196 26.56 -2.04 -1.27
C PRO A 196 27.01 -0.57 -1.15
N ARG A 197 27.34 0.07 -2.28
CA ARG A 197 27.74 1.49 -2.31
C ARG A 197 26.60 2.41 -1.85
N VAL A 198 25.39 2.16 -2.36
CA VAL A 198 24.20 2.91 -1.95
C VAL A 198 23.92 2.67 -0.47
N GLN A 199 23.97 1.40 -0.03
CA GLN A 199 23.69 1.02 1.34
C GLN A 199 24.66 1.68 2.33
N VAL A 200 25.95 1.75 2.02
CA VAL A 200 26.95 2.45 2.85
C VAL A 200 26.64 3.93 2.93
N LYS A 201 26.41 4.59 1.79
CA LYS A 201 26.11 6.02 1.75
C LYS A 201 24.83 6.39 2.53
N LEU A 202 23.77 5.59 2.39
CA LEU A 202 22.55 5.76 3.17
C LEU A 202 22.78 5.57 4.67
N ARG A 203 23.55 4.53 5.04
CA ARG A 203 23.89 4.27 6.43
C ARG A 203 24.68 5.42 7.05
N ASP A 204 25.59 6.02 6.29
CA ASP A 204 26.39 7.15 6.76
C ASP A 204 25.54 8.41 6.96
N GLU A 205 24.61 8.72 6.05
CA GLU A 205 23.65 9.82 6.24
C GLU A 205 22.80 9.62 7.50
N ILE A 206 22.22 8.43 7.68
CA ILE A 206 21.38 8.12 8.85
C ILE A 206 22.20 8.17 10.15
N ARG A 207 23.44 7.69 10.15
CA ARG A 207 24.32 7.76 11.32
C ARG A 207 24.66 9.20 11.68
N GLN A 208 25.04 10.02 10.70
CA GLN A 208 25.36 11.42 10.92
C GLN A 208 24.17 12.21 11.47
N TYR A 209 22.94 11.86 11.06
CA TYR A 209 21.71 12.44 11.63
C TYR A 209 21.61 12.13 13.13
N PHE A 210 21.66 10.84 13.52
CA PHE A 210 21.53 10.43 14.92
C PHE A 210 22.75 10.76 15.81
N GLU A 211 23.93 10.99 15.23
CA GLU A 211 25.10 11.48 15.97
C GLU A 211 24.97 12.95 16.37
N LYS A 212 24.29 13.76 15.56
CA LYS A 212 24.07 15.19 15.84
C LYS A 212 23.04 15.40 16.94
N ASP A 213 22.01 14.56 17.00
CA ASP A 213 21.06 14.56 18.09
C ASP A 213 20.56 13.12 18.36
N THR A 214 21.06 12.53 19.44
CA THR A 214 20.76 11.15 19.83
C THR A 214 19.33 10.97 20.36
N ASN A 215 18.63 12.07 20.66
CA ASN A 215 17.24 12.07 21.11
C ASN A 215 16.26 12.55 20.04
N ASP A 216 16.76 13.06 18.91
CA ASP A 216 15.96 13.49 17.77
C ASP A 216 15.42 12.28 16.99
N ILE A 217 14.22 11.86 17.37
CA ILE A 217 13.34 11.01 16.57
C ILE A 217 12.19 11.91 16.06
N HIS A 218 12.47 13.17 15.72
CA HIS A 218 11.47 14.03 15.09
C HIS A 218 11.20 13.48 13.70
N TYR A 219 9.93 13.13 13.49
CA TYR A 219 9.39 12.62 12.24
C TYR A 219 9.82 13.49 11.04
N ASP A 220 9.79 14.81 11.22
CA ASP A 220 10.11 15.78 10.17
C ASP A 220 11.58 15.70 9.73
N GLY A 221 12.52 15.55 10.67
CA GLY A 221 13.95 15.50 10.33
C GLY A 221 14.34 14.27 9.52
N LEU A 222 13.67 13.12 9.71
CA LEU A 222 13.87 11.94 8.88
C LEU A 222 13.34 12.10 7.45
N LEU A 223 12.27 12.89 7.26
CA LEU A 223 11.71 13.19 5.94
C LEU A 223 12.60 14.15 5.13
N GLU A 224 13.44 14.93 5.80
CA GLU A 224 14.34 15.90 5.19
C GLU A 224 15.68 15.30 4.75
N LEU A 225 15.95 14.03 5.05
CA LEU A 225 17.18 13.35 4.64
C LEU A 225 17.19 13.08 3.13
N PRO A 226 18.00 13.81 2.33
CA PRO A 226 17.88 13.80 0.87
C PRO A 226 18.25 12.45 0.26
N TYR A 227 19.22 11.71 0.82
CA TYR A 227 19.62 10.42 0.28
C TYR A 227 18.63 9.31 0.66
N LEU A 228 18.09 9.33 1.88
CA LEU A 228 16.98 8.46 2.30
C LEU A 228 15.76 8.64 1.40
N ASP A 229 15.31 9.88 1.17
CA ASP A 229 14.21 10.18 0.26
C ASP A 229 14.52 9.70 -1.16
N GLY A 230 15.72 9.98 -1.68
CA GLY A 230 16.17 9.50 -2.99
C GLY A 230 16.15 7.97 -3.12
N VAL A 231 16.56 7.22 -2.09
CA VAL A 231 16.52 5.75 -2.09
C VAL A 231 15.08 5.23 -2.11
N VAL A 232 14.20 5.79 -1.27
CA VAL A 232 12.78 5.42 -1.25
C VAL A 232 12.16 5.72 -2.61
N ARG A 233 12.40 6.93 -3.14
CA ARG A 233 11.79 7.36 -4.39
C ARG A 233 12.24 6.54 -5.59
N GLU A 234 13.53 6.28 -5.69
CA GLU A 234 14.09 5.48 -6.78
C GLU A 234 13.63 4.02 -6.70
N THR A 235 13.45 3.49 -5.49
CA THR A 235 12.89 2.14 -5.31
C THR A 235 11.45 2.08 -5.78
N LEU A 236 10.61 3.03 -5.37
CA LEU A 236 9.21 3.08 -5.80
C LEU A 236 9.06 3.37 -7.31
N ARG A 237 9.99 4.11 -7.92
CA ARG A 237 10.03 4.29 -9.37
C ARG A 237 10.23 2.96 -10.07
N LEU A 238 11.30 2.24 -9.74
CA LEU A 238 11.67 0.99 -10.41
C LEU A 238 10.81 -0.21 -10.01
N HIS A 239 10.34 -0.23 -8.78
CA HIS A 239 9.67 -1.37 -8.15
C HIS A 239 8.38 -0.95 -7.43
N ALA A 240 7.54 -0.18 -8.12
CA ALA A 240 6.22 0.22 -7.62
C ALA A 240 5.41 -1.01 -7.15
N PRO A 241 4.89 -1.03 -5.90
CA PRO A 241 4.04 -2.12 -5.44
C PRO A 241 2.79 -2.34 -6.30
N VAL A 242 2.27 -1.27 -6.91
CA VAL A 242 1.17 -1.30 -7.87
C VAL A 242 1.71 -1.08 -9.28
N ALA A 243 1.65 -2.12 -10.12
CA ALA A 243 2.26 -2.11 -11.45
C ALA A 243 1.44 -1.35 -12.52
N PHE A 244 0.12 -1.30 -12.36
CA PHE A 244 -0.77 -0.59 -13.28
C PHE A 244 -2.05 -0.12 -12.57
N LEU A 245 -2.71 0.87 -13.17
CA LEU A 245 -4.02 1.36 -12.74
C LEU A 245 -5.05 1.20 -13.86
N GLY A 246 -6.27 0.83 -13.49
CA GLY A 246 -7.41 0.75 -14.40
C GLY A 246 -8.33 1.97 -14.28
N ARG A 247 -8.87 2.41 -15.41
CA ARG A 247 -9.97 3.38 -15.52
C ARG A 247 -11.02 2.86 -16.49
N VAL A 248 -12.28 3.25 -16.30
CA VAL A 248 -13.36 3.03 -17.27
C VAL A 248 -13.76 4.40 -17.80
N CYS A 249 -13.83 4.53 -19.12
CA CYS A 249 -14.26 5.77 -19.76
C CYS A 249 -15.76 5.99 -19.55
N GLU A 250 -16.15 7.08 -18.89
CA GLU A 250 -17.57 7.35 -18.57
C GLU A 250 -18.35 7.97 -19.74
N GLU A 251 -17.64 8.62 -20.64
CA GLU A 251 -18.15 9.26 -21.86
C GLU A 251 -17.17 9.09 -23.03
N ASP A 252 -17.64 9.31 -24.25
CA ASP A 252 -16.76 9.34 -25.42
C ASP A 252 -15.76 10.50 -25.25
N THR A 253 -14.47 10.20 -25.29
CA THR A 253 -13.41 11.19 -25.09
C THR A 253 -12.26 10.96 -26.07
N THR A 254 -11.27 11.85 -26.03
CA THR A 254 -10.04 11.73 -26.82
C THR A 254 -8.84 11.97 -25.91
N ILE A 255 -7.95 10.98 -25.82
CA ILE A 255 -6.72 11.10 -25.03
C ILE A 255 -5.62 11.67 -25.94
N PRO A 256 -5.03 12.84 -25.61
CA PRO A 256 -3.89 13.35 -26.36
C PRO A 256 -2.67 12.46 -26.13
N LEU A 257 -1.90 12.22 -27.19
CA LEU A 257 -0.63 11.53 -27.10
C LEU A 257 0.45 12.53 -26.75
N GLN A 258 1.24 12.20 -25.73
CA GLN A 258 2.41 13.00 -25.34
C GLN A 258 3.42 13.16 -26.47
N TYR A 259 3.55 12.13 -27.31
CA TYR A 259 4.35 12.17 -28.52
C TYR A 259 3.50 11.71 -29.70
N PRO A 260 3.58 12.40 -30.83
CA PRO A 260 2.94 11.92 -32.04
C PRO A 260 3.51 10.55 -32.46
N VAL A 261 2.64 9.68 -32.96
CA VAL A 261 3.01 8.34 -33.44
C VAL A 261 2.80 8.30 -34.95
N GLU A 262 3.86 7.94 -35.68
CA GLU A 262 3.77 7.73 -37.13
C GLU A 262 3.00 6.45 -37.42
N THR A 263 2.02 6.55 -38.33
CA THR A 263 1.22 5.41 -38.80
C THR A 263 1.19 5.41 -40.33
N PRO A 264 0.82 4.29 -40.98
CA PRO A 264 0.63 4.27 -42.44
C PRO A 264 -0.41 5.27 -42.95
N ARG A 265 -1.27 5.82 -42.08
CA ARG A 265 -2.32 6.81 -42.41
C ARG A 265 -1.93 8.24 -42.03
N GLY A 266 -0.68 8.46 -41.62
CA GLY A 266 -0.17 9.75 -41.15
C GLY A 266 0.10 9.78 -39.65
N LYS A 267 0.30 10.99 -39.14
CA LYS A 267 0.75 11.24 -37.77
C LYS A 267 -0.42 11.28 -36.80
N LEU A 268 -0.44 10.36 -35.84
CA LEU A 268 -1.46 10.29 -34.80
C LEU A 268 -1.02 11.13 -33.59
N THR A 269 -1.84 12.11 -33.19
CA THR A 269 -1.58 12.97 -32.03
C THR A 269 -2.53 12.72 -30.86
N SER A 270 -3.56 11.90 -31.05
CA SER A 270 -4.55 11.57 -30.03
C SER A 270 -5.27 10.27 -30.35
N ILE A 271 -5.82 9.61 -29.33
CA ILE A 271 -6.59 8.37 -29.46
C ILE A 271 -8.04 8.64 -29.02
N PRO A 272 -9.04 8.49 -29.89
CA PRO A 272 -10.44 8.52 -29.48
C PRO A 272 -10.77 7.26 -28.67
N ILE A 273 -11.43 7.44 -27.53
CA ILE A 273 -11.83 6.37 -26.62
C ILE A 273 -13.33 6.43 -26.41
N LYS A 274 -14.00 5.30 -26.65
CA LYS A 274 -15.45 5.20 -26.48
C LYS A 274 -15.84 4.99 -25.02
N LYS A 275 -17.00 5.50 -24.64
CA LYS A 275 -17.66 5.19 -23.36
C LYS A 275 -17.66 3.68 -23.10
N GLY A 276 -17.35 3.30 -21.87
CA GLY A 276 -17.25 1.91 -21.42
C GLY A 276 -15.89 1.25 -21.69
N THR A 277 -14.98 1.90 -22.44
CA THR A 277 -13.64 1.35 -22.69
C THR A 277 -12.82 1.34 -21.40
N ARG A 278 -12.17 0.20 -21.10
CA ARG A 278 -11.20 0.08 -20.01
C ARG A 278 -9.82 0.52 -20.48
N VAL A 279 -9.22 1.47 -19.77
CA VAL A 279 -7.87 1.96 -20.02
C VAL A 279 -6.97 1.51 -18.89
N PHE A 280 -5.84 0.89 -19.22
CA PHE A 280 -4.83 0.46 -18.26
C PHE A 280 -3.58 1.32 -18.41
N MET A 281 -3.16 1.95 -17.33
CA MET A 281 -1.95 2.78 -17.27
C MET A 281 -0.83 1.98 -16.60
N GLY A 282 0.18 1.59 -17.37
CA GLY A 282 1.30 0.78 -16.89
C GLY A 282 2.34 1.61 -16.15
N ILE A 283 2.21 1.73 -14.82
CA ILE A 283 3.15 2.47 -13.96
C ILE A 283 4.57 1.94 -14.12
N SER A 284 4.77 0.62 -14.03
CA SER A 284 6.11 0.01 -14.12
C SER A 284 6.79 0.24 -15.47
N ALA A 285 6.00 0.28 -16.56
CA ALA A 285 6.52 0.52 -17.90
C ALA A 285 6.89 2.00 -18.08
N SER A 286 5.99 2.91 -17.72
CA SER A 286 6.23 4.36 -17.78
C SER A 286 7.44 4.77 -16.94
N ASN A 287 7.58 4.21 -15.74
CA ASN A 287 8.70 4.50 -14.85
C ASN A 287 10.06 4.01 -15.35
N ARG A 288 10.11 3.20 -16.41
CA ARG A 288 11.35 2.68 -17.02
C ARG A 288 11.52 3.14 -18.46
N TYR A 289 10.65 4.03 -18.93
CA TYR A 289 10.65 4.48 -20.31
C TYR A 289 11.73 5.54 -20.53
N SER A 290 12.67 5.26 -21.43
CA SER A 290 13.85 6.11 -21.65
C SER A 290 13.50 7.50 -22.18
N ARG A 291 12.38 7.67 -22.90
CA ARG A 291 11.93 9.01 -23.31
C ARG A 291 11.51 9.89 -22.13
N ILE A 292 11.15 9.31 -20.99
CA ILE A 292 10.80 10.04 -19.77
C ILE A 292 12.04 10.15 -18.86
N TRP A 293 12.76 9.06 -18.65
CA TRP A 293 13.81 8.97 -17.61
C TRP A 293 15.26 9.01 -18.14
N GLY A 294 15.43 9.25 -19.43
CA GLY A 294 16.73 9.24 -20.13
C GLY A 294 17.30 7.84 -20.36
N ASP A 295 18.54 7.79 -20.86
CA ASP A 295 19.19 6.51 -21.22
C ASP A 295 19.39 5.57 -20.02
N ARG A 296 19.60 6.15 -18.84
CA ARG A 296 19.78 5.43 -17.57
C ARG A 296 18.45 5.13 -16.86
N ALA A 297 17.34 5.04 -17.61
CA ALA A 297 16.00 4.81 -17.06
C ALA A 297 15.85 3.51 -16.26
N ARG A 298 16.65 2.49 -16.57
CA ARG A 298 16.55 1.17 -15.92
C ARG A 298 17.51 0.99 -14.75
N GLU A 299 18.45 1.92 -14.57
CA GLU A 299 19.42 1.90 -13.49
C GLU A 299 18.80 2.44 -12.20
N PHE A 300 19.24 1.90 -11.07
CA PHE A 300 18.89 2.40 -9.74
C PHE A 300 19.86 3.52 -9.35
N LEU A 301 19.41 4.76 -9.41
CA LEU A 301 20.19 5.97 -9.16
C LEU A 301 19.46 6.91 -8.19
N PRO A 302 19.63 6.75 -6.87
CA PRO A 302 19.03 7.65 -5.86
C PRO A 302 19.41 9.12 -6.06
N GLU A 303 20.62 9.39 -6.56
CA GLU A 303 21.13 10.74 -6.83
C GLU A 303 20.26 11.54 -7.80
N ARG A 304 19.40 10.89 -8.58
CA ARG A 304 18.47 11.54 -9.50
C ARG A 304 17.51 12.51 -8.79
N TRP A 305 17.26 12.26 -7.50
CA TRP A 305 16.28 13.00 -6.70
C TRP A 305 16.92 14.11 -5.86
N ILE A 306 18.25 14.20 -5.83
CA ILE A 306 18.97 15.11 -4.91
C ILE A 306 19.12 16.48 -5.56
N GLY A 307 18.54 17.51 -4.92
CA GLY A 307 18.66 18.90 -5.36
C GLY A 307 17.89 19.21 -6.66
N ALA A 308 17.08 18.27 -7.15
CA ALA A 308 16.21 18.42 -8.31
C ALA A 308 14.77 18.56 -7.86
N LYS A 309 14.01 19.49 -8.48
CA LYS A 309 12.54 19.45 -8.37
C LYS A 309 12.02 18.24 -9.16
N SER A 310 10.86 17.71 -8.79
CA SER A 310 10.26 16.54 -9.44
C SER A 310 10.29 16.64 -10.97
N GLU A 311 9.97 17.81 -11.53
CA GLU A 311 9.91 18.06 -12.98
C GLU A 311 11.29 18.06 -13.66
N GLU A 312 12.37 18.30 -12.92
CA GLU A 312 13.74 18.33 -13.41
C GLU A 312 14.37 16.92 -13.48
N VAL A 313 13.70 15.93 -12.86
CA VAL A 313 14.13 14.52 -12.80
C VAL A 313 13.87 13.80 -14.13
N VAL A 314 12.94 14.32 -14.95
CA VAL A 314 12.52 13.74 -16.23
C VAL A 314 12.98 14.59 -17.42
N GLN A 315 12.89 14.03 -18.63
CA GLN A 315 13.27 14.75 -19.85
C GLN A 315 12.39 16.01 -20.05
N PRO A 316 12.95 17.10 -20.62
CA PRO A 316 12.20 18.34 -20.84
C PRO A 316 10.92 18.12 -21.65
N GLY A 317 9.82 18.76 -21.22
CA GLY A 317 8.51 18.63 -21.87
C GLY A 317 7.80 17.32 -21.58
N THR A 318 8.24 16.57 -20.57
CA THR A 318 7.58 15.32 -20.16
C THR A 318 6.88 15.43 -18.81
N HIS A 319 5.72 14.80 -18.67
CA HIS A 319 5.01 14.71 -17.40
C HIS A 319 5.35 13.40 -16.68
N ILE A 320 5.60 13.51 -15.38
CA ILE A 320 5.85 12.33 -14.55
C ILE A 320 4.55 11.56 -14.41
N SER A 321 4.58 10.28 -14.79
CA SER A 321 3.45 9.37 -14.62
C SER A 321 3.56 8.60 -13.30
N GLY A 322 2.43 8.17 -12.73
CA GLY A 322 2.42 7.24 -11.59
C GLY A 322 2.52 7.93 -10.23
N VAL A 323 3.29 7.36 -9.29
CA VAL A 323 3.30 7.74 -7.86
C VAL A 323 3.74 9.20 -7.63
N TYR A 324 4.43 9.81 -8.59
CA TYR A 324 4.92 11.20 -8.52
C TYR A 324 4.14 12.15 -9.43
N SER A 325 3.01 11.74 -10.03
CA SER A 325 2.25 12.62 -10.92
C SER A 325 1.52 13.75 -10.20
N SER A 326 1.51 13.75 -8.87
CA SER A 326 0.84 14.72 -8.01
C SER A 326 1.80 15.49 -7.09
N MET A 327 3.12 15.29 -7.23
CA MET A 327 4.15 16.08 -6.56
C MET A 327 4.71 17.11 -7.53
#